data_AF-A0A6J4NB02-F1
#
_entry.id   AF-A0A6J4NB02-F1
#
_cell.length_a   1.000
_cell.length_b   1.000
_cell.length_c   1.000
_cell.angle_alpha   90.00
_cell.angle_beta   90.00
_cell.angle_gamma   90.00
#
_symmetry.space_group_name_H-M   'P 1'
#
loop_
_entity.id
_entity.type
_entity.pdbx_description
1 polymer ?
#
loop_
_entity_poly.entity_id
_entity_poly.type
_entity_poly.pdbx_seq_one_letter_code
_entity_poly.pdbx_strand_id
1 'polypeptide(L)'
;MTARRLQLPDGDAPTWAWLTEEKPLDLPVLARDICWRYRNEFPDEEERYGAAGDAWCVHDTQYLLHWGAEAVNGYLNMRYQVSWLARVLEARGFPLDRLARNLDIGADVVLSQVSGADGVQLAGVLTDAAAYVRSQGTFLD
;
A
#
# COMPACT_ATOMS: atom_id res chain seq x y z
N MET A 1 10.93 28.67 -7.26
CA MET A 1 10.45 27.98 -6.04
C MET A 1 11.22 26.68 -5.94
N THR A 2 12.10 26.53 -4.96
CA THR A 2 12.91 25.31 -4.79
C THR A 2 11.97 24.22 -4.26
N ALA A 3 11.75 23.15 -5.03
CA ALA A 3 10.96 22.02 -4.55
C ALA A 3 11.56 21.50 -3.24
N ARG A 4 10.77 21.52 -2.16
CA ARG A 4 11.18 20.97 -0.87
C ARG A 4 11.34 19.46 -1.07
N ARG A 5 12.56 18.95 -0.91
CA ARG A 5 12.81 17.50 -0.98
C ARG A 5 11.99 16.79 0.09
N LEU A 6 11.37 15.68 -0.30
CA LEU A 6 10.70 14.77 0.61
C LEU A 6 11.71 14.24 1.63
N GLN A 7 11.35 14.25 2.91
CA GLN A 7 12.18 13.64 3.97
C GLN A 7 11.93 12.14 3.99
N LEU A 8 12.88 11.37 4.53
CA LEU A 8 12.66 9.94 4.76
C LEU A 8 11.47 9.70 5.72
N PRO A 9 10.86 8.51 5.68
CA PRO A 9 9.85 8.11 6.66
C PRO A 9 10.32 8.33 8.10
N ASP A 10 9.39 8.75 8.94
CA ASP A 10 9.54 8.79 10.40
C ASP A 10 8.60 7.75 11.01
N GLY A 11 9.00 7.16 12.13
CA GLY A 11 8.33 6.02 12.75
C GLY A 11 8.68 4.66 12.15
N ASP A 12 8.31 3.60 12.87
CA ASP A 12 8.54 2.22 12.45
C ASP A 12 7.30 1.67 11.71
N ALA A 13 7.50 1.16 10.50
CA ALA A 13 6.49 0.40 9.79
C ALA A 13 6.42 -1.06 10.31
N PRO A 14 5.24 -1.69 10.30
CA PRO A 14 5.11 -3.10 10.68
C PRO A 14 5.96 -3.97 9.75
N THR A 15 6.75 -4.87 10.32
CA THR A 15 7.65 -5.75 9.55
C THR A 15 7.09 -7.15 9.30
N TRP A 16 6.01 -7.50 10.00
CA TRP A 16 5.30 -8.77 9.85
C TRP A 16 3.82 -8.60 10.16
N ALA A 17 2.99 -9.53 9.69
CA ALA A 17 1.58 -9.63 10.08
C ALA A 17 1.14 -11.11 10.09
N TRP A 18 0.23 -11.46 10.99
CA TRP A 18 -0.45 -12.77 10.93
C TRP A 18 -1.57 -12.69 9.90
N LEU A 19 -1.49 -13.49 8.83
CA LEU A 19 -2.62 -13.66 7.93
C LEU A 19 -3.58 -14.75 8.45
N THR A 20 -3.01 -15.78 9.07
CA THR A 20 -3.63 -16.81 9.92
C THR A 20 -2.58 -17.30 10.94
N GLU A 21 -2.95 -18.16 11.90
CA GLU A 21 -2.08 -18.56 13.02
C GLU A 21 -0.84 -19.40 12.61
N GLU A 22 -0.72 -19.83 11.35
CA GLU A 22 0.28 -20.83 10.96
C GLU A 22 1.57 -20.24 10.34
N LYS A 23 1.50 -19.08 9.68
CA LYS A 23 2.69 -18.42 9.12
C LYS A 23 2.54 -16.90 8.97
N PRO A 24 3.45 -16.10 9.56
CA PRO A 24 3.42 -14.66 9.39
C PRO A 24 3.93 -14.26 8.01
N LEU A 25 3.36 -13.18 7.48
CA LEU A 25 3.83 -12.50 6.27
C LEU A 25 5.11 -11.73 6.57
N ASP A 26 6.08 -11.76 5.64
CA ASP A 26 7.22 -10.85 5.63
C ASP A 26 6.83 -9.59 4.83
N LEU A 27 6.43 -8.54 5.55
CA LEU A 27 5.90 -7.33 4.92
C LEU A 27 6.96 -6.56 4.13
N PRO A 28 8.21 -6.39 4.61
CA PRO A 28 9.27 -5.75 3.84
C PRO A 28 9.58 -6.45 2.52
N VAL A 29 9.54 -7.78 2.47
CA VAL A 29 9.78 -8.52 1.21
C VAL A 29 8.66 -8.24 0.20
N LEU A 30 7.40 -8.38 0.61
CA LEU A 30 6.26 -8.11 -0.26
C LEU A 30 6.22 -6.65 -0.71
N ALA A 31 6.38 -5.71 0.23
CA ALA A 31 6.35 -4.28 -0.04
C ALA A 31 7.44 -3.84 -1.03
N ARG A 32 8.65 -4.40 -0.95
CA ARG A 32 9.72 -4.10 -1.90
C ARG A 32 9.40 -4.58 -3.31
N ASP A 33 8.81 -5.77 -3.48
CA ASP A 33 8.41 -6.24 -4.81
C ASP A 33 7.27 -5.37 -5.38
N ILE A 34 6.27 -5.05 -4.56
CA ILE A 34 5.16 -4.16 -4.96
C ILE A 34 5.71 -2.80 -5.41
N CYS A 35 6.55 -2.16 -4.61
CA CYS A 35 7.15 -0.87 -4.94
C CYS A 35 8.11 -0.94 -6.13
N TRP A 36 8.80 -2.06 -6.33
CA TRP A 36 9.62 -2.26 -7.53
C TRP A 36 8.76 -2.34 -8.79
N ARG A 37 7.67 -3.12 -8.79
CA ARG A 37 6.72 -3.20 -9.91
C ARG A 37 6.05 -1.86 -10.18
N TYR A 38 5.60 -1.18 -9.12
CA TYR A 38 4.96 0.12 -9.19
C TYR A 38 5.88 1.18 -9.82
N ARG A 39 7.16 1.23 -9.45
CA ARG A 39 8.10 2.20 -10.05
C ARG A 39 8.47 1.89 -11.50
N ASN A 40 8.50 0.61 -11.87
CA ASN A 40 8.64 0.25 -13.27
C ASN A 40 7.44 0.70 -14.11
N GLU A 41 6.25 0.74 -13.52
CA GLU A 41 5.03 1.26 -14.16
C GLU A 41 5.00 2.81 -14.19
N PHE A 42 5.52 3.47 -13.14
CA PHE A 42 5.53 4.92 -12.99
C PHE A 42 6.95 5.48 -12.79
N PRO A 43 7.81 5.47 -13.82
CA PRO A 43 9.20 5.91 -13.70
C PRO A 43 9.34 7.42 -13.40
N ASP A 44 8.29 8.22 -13.64
CA ASP A 44 8.26 9.66 -13.32
C ASP A 44 8.24 9.96 -11.81
N GLU A 45 7.95 8.96 -10.96
CA GLU A 45 8.02 9.06 -9.50
C GLU A 45 9.42 9.45 -9.01
N GLU A 46 10.47 8.97 -9.68
CA GLU A 46 11.86 9.27 -9.31
C GLU A 46 12.17 10.76 -9.48
N GLU A 47 11.71 11.37 -10.58
CA GLU A 47 11.86 12.81 -10.78
C GLU A 47 11.11 13.61 -9.70
N ARG A 48 9.92 13.12 -9.30
CA ARG A 48 9.02 13.82 -8.39
C ARG A 48 9.41 13.69 -6.92
N TYR A 49 9.80 12.50 -6.48
CA TYR A 49 9.98 12.15 -5.07
C TYR A 49 11.40 11.64 -4.74
N GLY A 50 12.14 11.17 -5.75
CA GLY A 50 13.48 10.59 -5.62
C GLY A 50 13.55 9.43 -4.63
N ALA A 51 14.76 9.15 -4.14
CA ALA A 51 15.02 8.06 -3.18
C ALA A 51 14.18 8.11 -1.89
N ALA A 52 13.70 9.28 -1.46
CA ALA A 52 12.78 9.36 -0.32
C ALA A 52 11.39 8.81 -0.67
N GLY A 53 10.95 8.97 -1.92
CA GLY A 53 9.71 8.36 -2.43
C GLY A 53 9.76 6.84 -2.37
N ASP A 54 10.90 6.24 -2.71
CA ASP A 54 11.10 4.79 -2.59
C ASP A 54 10.89 4.30 -1.16
N ALA A 55 11.50 4.99 -0.19
CA ALA A 55 11.39 4.65 1.21
C ALA A 55 9.94 4.78 1.72
N TRP A 56 9.25 5.87 1.34
CA TRP A 56 7.84 6.07 1.66
C TRP A 56 6.93 5.03 1.00
N CYS A 57 7.19 4.65 -0.25
CA CYS A 57 6.42 3.60 -0.92
C CYS A 57 6.49 2.30 -0.11
N VAL A 58 7.69 1.85 0.26
CA VAL A 58 7.88 0.61 1.02
C VAL A 58 7.21 0.72 2.39
N HIS A 59 7.42 1.84 3.09
CA HIS A 59 6.83 2.12 4.40
C HIS A 59 5.29 2.05 4.36
N ASP A 60 4.65 2.78 3.45
CA ASP A 60 3.19 2.84 3.37
C ASP A 60 2.60 1.51 2.87
N THR A 61 3.30 0.82 1.97
CA THR A 61 2.89 -0.52 1.50
C THR A 61 2.95 -1.56 2.61
N GLN A 62 3.92 -1.47 3.54
CA GLN A 62 3.94 -2.34 4.73
C GLN A 62 2.70 -2.13 5.60
N TYR A 63 2.25 -0.88 5.80
CA TYR A 63 0.99 -0.59 6.49
C TYR A 63 -0.23 -1.14 5.75
N LEU A 64 -0.30 -0.96 4.42
CA LEU A 64 -1.40 -1.50 3.61
C LEU A 64 -1.51 -3.02 3.71
N LEU A 65 -0.40 -3.74 3.65
CA LEU A 65 -0.37 -5.19 3.78
C LEU A 65 -0.75 -5.65 5.20
N HIS A 66 -0.23 -4.97 6.23
CA HIS A 66 -0.60 -5.23 7.62
C HIS A 66 -2.10 -5.05 7.84
N TRP A 67 -2.66 -3.93 7.36
CA TRP A 67 -4.10 -3.69 7.45
C TRP A 67 -4.91 -4.70 6.64
N GLY A 68 -4.42 -5.12 5.47
CA GLY A 68 -5.05 -6.19 4.70
C GLY A 68 -5.16 -7.48 5.51
N ALA A 69 -4.08 -7.91 6.16
CA ALA A 69 -4.06 -9.12 6.98
C ALA A 69 -5.00 -9.02 8.20
N GLU A 70 -4.94 -7.91 8.93
CA GLU A 70 -5.83 -7.64 10.07
C GLU A 70 -7.32 -7.55 9.63
N ALA A 71 -7.62 -7.11 8.41
CA ALA A 71 -8.97 -7.08 7.86
C ALA A 71 -9.47 -8.48 7.49
N VAL A 72 -8.60 -9.33 6.93
CA VAL A 72 -8.90 -10.77 6.71
C VAL A 72 -9.26 -11.45 8.02
N ASN A 73 -8.52 -11.16 9.10
CA ASN A 73 -8.82 -11.68 10.43
C ASN A 73 -10.04 -11.04 11.12
N GLY A 74 -10.66 -10.03 10.51
CA GLY A 74 -11.83 -9.34 11.07
C GLY A 74 -11.51 -8.35 12.21
N TYR A 75 -10.25 -8.00 12.41
CA TYR A 75 -9.83 -7.07 13.47
C TYR A 75 -9.92 -5.60 13.07
N LEU A 76 -10.06 -5.31 11.77
CA LEU A 76 -10.18 -3.93 11.30
C LEU A 76 -11.03 -3.76 10.04
N ASN A 77 -11.39 -2.50 9.76
CA ASN A 77 -12.02 -2.10 8.51
C ASN A 77 -11.00 -1.48 7.53
N MET A 78 -10.64 -2.20 6.47
CA MET A 78 -9.68 -1.76 5.46
C MET A 78 -10.07 -0.41 4.81
N ARG A 79 -11.36 -0.18 4.54
CA ARG A 79 -11.82 1.07 3.91
C ARG A 79 -11.58 2.28 4.79
N TYR A 80 -11.70 2.13 6.11
CA TYR A 80 -11.41 3.22 7.05
C TYR A 80 -9.92 3.61 7.00
N GLN A 81 -9.01 2.63 7.00
CA GLN A 81 -7.58 2.91 6.96
C GLN A 81 -7.13 3.49 5.63
N VAL A 82 -7.59 2.93 4.51
CA VAL A 82 -7.24 3.46 3.19
C VAL A 82 -7.83 4.86 2.98
N SER A 83 -8.98 5.19 3.58
CA SER A 83 -9.53 6.55 3.55
C SER A 83 -8.61 7.54 4.28
N TRP A 84 -8.10 7.16 5.45
CA TRP A 84 -7.14 7.99 6.19
C TRP A 84 -5.87 8.23 5.37
N LEU A 85 -5.29 7.17 4.80
CA LEU A 85 -4.08 7.28 3.99
C LEU A 85 -4.33 8.10 2.72
N ALA A 86 -5.43 7.83 1.99
CA ALA A 86 -5.82 8.55 0.79
C ALA A 86 -5.97 10.05 1.07
N ARG A 87 -6.61 10.43 2.18
CA ARG A 87 -6.71 11.83 2.61
C ARG A 87 -5.35 12.48 2.84
N VAL A 88 -4.43 11.79 3.51
CA VAL A 88 -3.06 12.28 3.75
C VAL A 88 -2.30 12.46 2.45
N LEU A 89 -2.39 11.48 1.54
CA LEU A 89 -1.72 11.49 0.25
C LEU A 89 -2.28 12.58 -0.67
N GLU A 90 -3.60 12.69 -0.76
CA GLU A 90 -4.28 13.71 -1.57
C GLU A 90 -3.98 15.13 -1.06
N ALA A 91 -3.96 15.35 0.26
CA ALA A 91 -3.56 16.63 0.85
C ALA A 91 -2.10 17.02 0.49
N ARG A 92 -1.26 16.04 0.15
CA ARG A 92 0.12 16.22 -0.34
C ARG A 92 0.21 16.28 -1.87
N GLY A 93 -0.92 16.27 -2.57
CA GLY A 93 -1.02 16.30 -4.03
C GLY A 93 -0.65 14.98 -4.70
N PHE A 94 -0.62 13.87 -3.98
CA PHE A 94 -0.37 12.55 -4.56
C PHE A 94 -1.61 12.08 -5.34
N PRO A 95 -1.44 11.53 -6.57
CA PRO A 95 -2.57 11.09 -7.40
C PRO A 95 -3.22 9.82 -6.85
N LEU A 96 -4.51 9.89 -6.51
CA LEU A 96 -5.26 8.76 -5.91
C LEU A 96 -5.34 7.53 -6.82
N ASP A 97 -5.39 7.72 -8.13
CA ASP A 97 -5.34 6.60 -9.09
C ASP A 97 -4.07 5.75 -8.93
N ARG A 98 -2.95 6.37 -8.51
CA ARG A 98 -1.72 5.65 -8.25
C ARG A 98 -1.74 4.88 -6.94
N LEU A 99 -2.44 5.39 -5.91
CA LEU A 99 -2.69 4.62 -4.69
C LEU A 99 -3.51 3.38 -5.02
N ALA A 100 -4.61 3.54 -5.77
CA ALA A 100 -5.42 2.42 -6.21
C ALA A 100 -4.61 1.42 -7.06
N ARG A 101 -3.73 1.91 -7.93
CA ARG A 101 -2.87 1.02 -8.72
C ARG A 101 -1.84 0.27 -7.88
N ASN A 102 -1.24 0.91 -6.87
CA ASN A 102 -0.34 0.24 -5.94
C ASN A 102 -1.04 -0.90 -5.18
N LEU A 103 -2.30 -0.70 -4.77
CA LEU A 103 -3.13 -1.74 -4.15
C LEU A 103 -3.40 -2.93 -5.09
N ASP A 104 -3.70 -2.69 -6.38
CA ASP A 104 -3.85 -3.76 -7.36
C ASP A 104 -2.55 -4.55 -7.56
N ILE A 105 -1.41 -3.84 -7.69
CA ILE A 105 -0.09 -4.49 -7.78
C ILE A 105 0.17 -5.32 -6.51
N GLY A 106 -0.24 -4.80 -5.36
CA GLY A 106 -0.25 -5.52 -4.09
C GLY A 106 -1.02 -6.84 -4.16
N ALA A 107 -2.24 -6.81 -4.69
CA ALA A 107 -3.05 -8.01 -4.89
C ALA A 107 -2.34 -9.02 -5.83
N ASP A 108 -1.79 -8.57 -6.95
CA ASP A 108 -1.05 -9.42 -7.90
C ASP A 108 0.18 -10.08 -7.25
N VAL A 109 0.94 -9.31 -6.46
CA VAL A 109 2.11 -9.81 -5.73
C VAL A 109 1.69 -10.85 -4.70
N VAL A 110 0.66 -10.56 -3.91
CA VAL A 110 0.13 -11.49 -2.90
C VAL A 110 -0.32 -12.81 -3.56
N LEU A 111 -1.07 -12.76 -4.66
CA LEU A 111 -1.49 -13.97 -5.39
C LEU A 111 -0.30 -14.79 -5.89
N SER A 112 0.81 -14.14 -6.24
CA SER A 112 2.01 -14.82 -6.75
C SER A 112 2.91 -15.41 -5.65
N GLN A 113 2.88 -14.86 -4.43
CA GLN A 113 3.85 -15.19 -3.38
C GLN A 113 3.23 -15.80 -2.11
N VAL A 114 1.94 -15.59 -1.87
CA VAL A 114 1.22 -16.08 -0.70
C VAL A 114 0.26 -17.18 -1.15
N SER A 115 0.64 -18.43 -0.89
CA SER A 115 -0.12 -19.60 -1.32
C SER A 115 -1.41 -19.80 -0.52
N GLY A 116 -2.38 -20.46 -1.15
CA GLY A 116 -3.59 -20.95 -0.48
C GLY A 116 -4.74 -19.94 -0.46
N ALA A 117 -5.82 -20.31 0.24
CA ALA A 117 -7.03 -19.51 0.33
C ALA A 117 -6.77 -18.15 1.00
N ASP A 118 -5.87 -18.12 1.98
CA ASP A 118 -5.52 -16.91 2.72
C ASP A 118 -4.91 -15.83 1.81
N GLY A 119 -4.01 -16.21 0.90
CA GLY A 119 -3.45 -15.30 -0.10
C GLY A 119 -4.53 -14.74 -1.03
N VAL A 120 -5.50 -15.56 -1.44
CA VAL A 120 -6.64 -15.12 -2.26
C VAL A 120 -7.51 -14.13 -1.49
N GLN A 121 -7.77 -14.36 -0.20
CA GLN A 121 -8.54 -13.45 0.64
C GLN A 121 -7.84 -12.09 0.81
N LEU A 122 -6.55 -12.09 1.13
CA LEU A 122 -5.77 -10.86 1.25
C LEU A 122 -5.75 -10.08 -0.07
N ALA A 123 -5.50 -10.76 -1.19
CA ALA A 123 -5.56 -10.14 -2.51
C ALA A 123 -6.93 -9.52 -2.79
N GLY A 124 -8.03 -10.23 -2.45
CA GLY A 124 -9.39 -9.71 -2.56
C GLY A 124 -9.60 -8.42 -1.76
N VAL A 125 -9.10 -8.37 -0.51
CA VAL A 125 -9.16 -7.15 0.33
C VAL A 125 -8.43 -5.98 -0.32
N LEU A 126 -7.25 -6.22 -0.92
CA LEU A 126 -6.47 -5.18 -1.61
C LEU A 126 -7.17 -4.69 -2.88
N THR A 127 -7.71 -5.60 -3.69
CA THR A 127 -8.51 -5.26 -4.89
C THR A 127 -9.76 -4.46 -4.54
N ASP A 128 -10.47 -4.85 -3.48
CA ASP A 128 -11.66 -4.12 -3.01
C ASP A 128 -11.30 -2.72 -2.49
N ALA A 129 -10.16 -2.57 -1.81
CA ALA A 129 -9.65 -1.28 -1.38
C ALA A 129 -9.26 -0.40 -2.58
N ALA A 130 -8.64 -0.97 -3.62
CA ALA A 130 -8.30 -0.26 -4.85
C ALA A 130 -9.57 0.24 -5.58
N ALA A 131 -10.57 -0.64 -5.73
CA ALA A 131 -11.85 -0.29 -6.31
C ALA A 131 -12.58 0.79 -5.50
N TYR A 132 -12.50 0.70 -4.17
CA TYR A 132 -13.04 1.73 -3.29
C TYR A 132 -12.36 3.09 -3.53
N VAL A 133 -11.03 3.17 -3.52
CA VAL A 133 -10.30 4.43 -3.80
C VAL A 133 -10.73 5.03 -5.14
N ARG A 134 -10.80 4.24 -6.22
CA ARG A 134 -11.25 4.71 -7.54
C ARG A 134 -12.69 5.22 -7.57
N SER A 135 -13.56 4.65 -6.73
CA SER A 135 -14.96 5.06 -6.65
C SER A 135 -15.15 6.41 -5.96
N GLN A 136 -14.14 6.89 -5.24
CA GLN A 136 -14.16 8.19 -4.58
C GLN A 136 -13.52 9.25 -5.49
N GLY A 137 -14.19 10.39 -5.65
CA GLY A 137 -13.63 11.52 -6.40
C GLY A 137 -12.58 12.32 -5.61
N THR A 138 -12.72 12.37 -4.29
CA THR A 138 -11.84 13.04 -3.32
C THR A 138 -12.07 12.47 -1.91
N PHE A 139 -11.10 12.66 -1.02
CA PHE A 139 -11.13 12.32 0.41
C PHE A 139 -10.91 13.54 1.32
N LEU A 140 -10.96 14.76 0.78
CA LEU A 140 -10.67 16.01 1.51
C LEU A 140 -11.88 16.69 2.16
N ASP A 141 -13.08 16.10 2.05
CA ASP A 141 -14.33 16.65 2.61
C ASP A 141 -14.36 16.70 4.16
#